data_AF-A0AAP4UGL4-F1
#
_entry.id   AF-A0AAP4UGL4-F1
#
_cell.length_a   1.000
_cell.length_b   1.000
_cell.length_c   1.000
_cell.angle_alpha   90.00
_cell.angle_beta   90.00
_cell.angle_gamma   90.00
#
_symmetry.space_group_name_H-M   'P 1'
#
loop_
_entity.id
_entity.type
_entity.pdbx_description
1 polymer ?
#
loop_
_entity_poly.entity_id
_entity_poly.type
_entity_poly.pdbx_seq_one_letter_code
_entity_poly.pdbx_strand_id
1 'polypeptide(L)'
;LSETVSITAGSAINQLNINSDHQVVQGNGVSLRVARINEQIVDEIEWCYFSNQAVELDLTDPERPLFTAPSVSSDSVIGLKATGQFAGETLSDEVFVLVTNESAITSPYFDQPVARTYSYNSASIYSANASDCVYSNQLNQTCDIADLPLIGQVSNSENIESVMERVVVSHDWMGENFETFLKQSDPNSDFIKLLQSVTAVVISYDVRPSFYWVATGAIYLDPEYLWFTPEQRDSINEAPDYRSDFGNDLQFIMPWRYVKDNDYAYGRIAKTERTTRTLADITPSLASLLYHELAHANDFFPRSIHSTLTGPTLIDDFYRRTDSNGLISDQLQNVDPLTSSEMFGLAGVSFLGETANETQKAYMPDDVTSFFLSDHANDFYAYSSTREDAAMLFEESFMSHRYQIQRDVAVTDPTNLIVDWGQRGRVGSAELLDRAAFAIDEIMPEIDGKTLLNGLPEPINMTPGRDWFENIDISPSIAQSLSKVSSLSSSETSVERRPVLIGREHRDMPIPKR
;
A
#
# COMPACT_ATOMS: atom_id res chain seq x y z
N LEU A 1 -21.01 18.60 29.21
CA LEU A 1 -20.03 18.07 30.18
C LEU A 1 -18.66 18.38 29.62
N SER A 2 -17.72 18.81 30.45
CA SER A 2 -16.32 18.98 30.06
C SER A 2 -15.52 18.01 30.92
N GLU A 3 -14.81 17.10 30.27
CA GLU A 3 -13.83 16.24 30.92
C GLU A 3 -12.46 16.91 30.78
N THR A 4 -11.63 16.84 31.82
CA THR A 4 -10.27 17.41 31.80
C THR A 4 -9.31 16.31 32.18
N VAL A 5 -8.43 15.95 31.25
CA VAL A 5 -7.36 14.98 31.45
C VAL A 5 -6.07 15.74 31.73
N SER A 6 -5.32 15.33 32.75
CA SER A 6 -4.01 15.91 33.07
C SER A 6 -2.92 14.98 32.57
N ILE A 7 -2.20 15.40 31.54
CA ILE A 7 -1.07 14.67 30.97
C ILE A 7 0.21 15.21 31.61
N THR A 8 1.04 14.32 32.15
CA THR A 8 2.33 14.69 32.76
C THR A 8 3.46 14.01 31.99
N ALA A 9 4.25 14.80 31.26
CA ALA A 9 5.45 14.29 30.61
C ALA A 9 6.64 14.30 31.58
N GLY A 10 7.22 13.12 31.83
CA GLY A 10 8.47 12.95 32.57
C GLY A 10 9.68 12.87 31.63
N SER A 11 10.89 13.08 32.18
CA SER A 11 12.16 12.84 31.46
C SER A 11 13.03 11.91 32.31
N ALA A 12 12.61 10.66 32.44
CA ALA A 12 13.39 9.63 33.14
C ALA A 12 14.20 8.78 32.14
N ILE A 13 15.38 8.32 32.57
CA ILE A 13 16.34 7.59 31.72
C ILE A 13 15.87 6.16 31.43
N ASN A 14 15.09 5.55 32.34
CA ASN A 14 14.46 4.25 32.20
C ASN A 14 12.95 4.43 32.42
N GLN A 15 12.24 4.85 31.38
CA GLN A 15 10.80 5.02 31.42
C GLN A 15 10.17 4.06 30.41
N LEU A 16 9.16 3.32 30.86
CA LEU A 16 8.23 2.68 29.95
C LEU A 16 7.47 3.80 29.24
N ASN A 17 7.38 3.77 27.91
CA ASN A 17 6.53 4.70 27.19
C ASN A 17 5.49 3.92 26.40
N ILE A 18 4.26 4.42 26.34
CA ILE A 18 3.28 4.03 25.36
C ILE A 18 3.29 5.08 24.25
N ASN A 19 3.38 4.63 23.01
CA ASN A 19 3.43 5.52 21.86
C ASN A 19 2.09 6.23 21.66
N SER A 20 2.12 7.56 21.82
CA SER A 20 1.09 8.55 21.46
C SER A 20 -0.30 8.36 22.06
N ASP A 21 -0.73 9.37 22.81
CA ASP A 21 -2.16 9.67 22.95
C ASP A 21 -2.74 10.00 21.56
N HIS A 22 -3.97 9.57 21.27
CA HIS A 22 -4.61 9.85 19.98
C HIS A 22 -6.14 9.81 20.06
N GLN A 23 -6.81 10.17 18.96
CA GLN A 23 -8.26 10.07 18.83
C GLN A 23 -8.66 8.96 17.85
N VAL A 24 -9.83 8.39 18.07
CA VAL A 24 -10.42 7.35 17.22
C VAL A 24 -11.92 7.57 17.10
N VAL A 25 -12.49 7.20 15.95
CA VAL A 25 -13.95 7.17 15.76
C VAL A 25 -14.51 5.92 16.44
N GLN A 26 -15.64 6.04 17.14
CA GLN A 26 -16.29 4.86 17.73
C GLN A 26 -16.48 3.74 16.70
N GLY A 27 -16.20 2.50 17.10
CA GLY A 27 -16.23 1.33 16.22
C GLY A 27 -14.95 1.09 15.40
N ASN A 28 -14.00 2.04 15.34
CA ASN A 28 -12.75 1.81 14.63
C ASN A 28 -11.75 0.99 15.46
N GLY A 29 -10.88 0.27 14.77
CA GLY A 29 -9.75 -0.41 15.38
C GLY A 29 -8.74 0.58 15.96
N VAL A 30 -8.21 0.24 17.12
CA VAL A 30 -7.15 0.96 17.82
C VAL A 30 -5.96 0.03 17.99
N SER A 31 -4.77 0.56 17.77
CA SER A 31 -3.51 -0.06 18.14
C SER A 31 -2.73 0.87 19.06
N LEU A 32 -2.15 0.31 20.11
CA LEU A 32 -1.15 1.00 20.93
C LEU A 32 0.16 0.24 20.86
N ARG A 33 1.26 0.88 21.23
CA ARG A 33 2.56 0.23 21.29
C ARG A 33 3.35 0.65 22.50
N VAL A 34 3.87 -0.32 23.23
CA VAL A 34 4.90 -0.09 24.25
C VAL A 34 6.23 0.13 23.54
N ALA A 35 6.92 1.22 23.88
CA ALA A 35 8.26 1.50 23.41
C ALA A 35 9.28 0.59 24.10
N ARG A 36 10.25 0.10 23.33
CA ARG A 36 11.42 -0.60 23.87
C ARG A 36 12.36 0.38 24.57
N ILE A 37 12.98 -0.07 25.65
CA ILE A 37 13.92 0.73 26.42
C ILE A 37 15.33 0.37 25.97
N ASN A 38 16.07 1.33 25.39
CA ASN A 38 17.38 1.09 24.78
C ASN A 38 17.36 -0.09 23.78
N GLU A 39 16.32 -0.14 22.94
CA GLU A 39 16.07 -1.21 21.95
C GLU A 39 15.81 -2.62 22.53
N GLN A 40 15.75 -2.74 23.86
CA GLN A 40 15.47 -3.99 24.55
C GLN A 40 13.97 -4.15 24.85
N ILE A 41 13.49 -5.39 24.74
CA ILE A 41 12.12 -5.78 25.09
C ILE A 41 11.90 -5.55 26.58
N VAL A 42 10.70 -5.11 26.93
CA VAL A 42 10.23 -5.03 28.30
C VAL A 42 9.54 -6.36 28.64
N ASP A 43 9.93 -6.98 29.74
CA ASP A 43 9.35 -8.26 30.17
C ASP A 43 8.06 -8.05 30.96
N GLU A 44 7.22 -9.10 31.06
CA GLU A 44 6.02 -9.12 31.91
C GLU A 44 5.08 -7.91 31.69
N ILE A 45 4.84 -7.54 30.43
CA ILE A 45 3.94 -6.44 30.09
C ILE A 45 2.51 -6.80 30.48
N GLU A 46 1.91 -5.99 31.35
CA GLU A 46 0.52 -6.07 31.75
C GLU A 46 -0.22 -4.78 31.40
N TRP A 47 -1.46 -4.90 30.95
CA TRP A 47 -2.33 -3.78 30.60
C TRP A 47 -3.56 -3.73 31.49
N CYS A 48 -3.93 -2.54 31.93
CA CYS A 48 -5.20 -2.31 32.62
C CYS A 48 -5.85 -0.99 32.19
N TYR A 49 -7.18 -0.95 32.13
CA TYR A 49 -7.91 0.31 31.98
C TYR A 49 -8.17 0.90 33.37
N PHE A 50 -8.14 2.22 33.48
CA PHE A 50 -8.45 2.94 34.73
C PHE A 50 -9.52 4.02 34.55
N SER A 51 -10.05 4.16 33.34
CA SER A 51 -11.22 5.00 33.06
C SER A 51 -12.54 4.28 33.33
N ASN A 52 -13.65 5.02 33.27
CA ASN A 52 -15.00 4.46 33.45
C ASN A 52 -15.50 3.68 32.22
N GLN A 53 -14.73 3.67 31.13
CA GLN A 53 -15.04 2.97 29.89
C GLN A 53 -14.17 1.70 29.83
N ALA A 54 -14.78 0.54 30.08
CA ALA A 54 -14.07 -0.74 29.93
C ALA A 54 -13.87 -1.06 28.44
N VAL A 55 -12.70 -1.62 28.12
CA VAL A 55 -12.37 -2.13 26.79
C VAL A 55 -11.75 -3.52 26.89
N GLU A 56 -12.02 -4.35 25.90
CA GLU A 56 -11.40 -5.66 25.75
C GLU A 56 -10.17 -5.53 24.84
N LEU A 57 -9.00 -5.88 25.38
CA LEU A 57 -7.73 -5.81 24.65
C LEU A 57 -7.38 -7.19 24.10
N ASP A 58 -7.09 -7.26 22.80
CA ASP A 58 -6.33 -8.36 22.22
C ASP A 58 -4.86 -8.19 22.59
N LEU A 59 -4.37 -9.13 23.42
CA LEU A 59 -3.00 -9.18 23.94
C LEU A 59 -2.21 -10.34 23.36
N THR A 60 -2.59 -10.84 22.17
CA THR A 60 -1.79 -11.83 21.43
C THR A 60 -0.35 -11.34 21.23
N ASP A 61 -0.17 -10.03 21.05
CA ASP A 61 1.11 -9.32 21.18
C ASP A 61 1.01 -8.26 22.29
N PRO A 62 1.60 -8.48 23.48
CA PRO A 62 1.48 -7.53 24.59
C PRO A 62 2.30 -6.23 24.39
N GLU A 63 3.30 -6.20 23.49
CA GLU A 63 3.98 -4.95 23.09
C GLU A 63 3.06 -4.09 22.20
N ARG A 64 2.01 -4.68 21.60
CA ARG A 64 1.07 -4.02 20.70
C ARG A 64 -0.37 -4.49 20.93
N PRO A 65 -1.04 -4.03 21.99
CA PRO A 65 -2.44 -4.37 22.20
C PRO A 65 -3.32 -3.76 21.10
N LEU A 66 -4.34 -4.52 20.72
CA LEU A 66 -5.38 -4.06 19.78
C LEU A 66 -6.75 -4.06 20.47
N PHE A 67 -7.63 -3.14 20.09
CA PHE A 67 -9.03 -3.19 20.51
C PHE A 67 -9.93 -2.44 19.52
N THR A 68 -11.24 -2.62 19.63
CA THR A 68 -12.22 -1.82 18.89
C THR A 68 -12.74 -0.71 19.80
N ALA A 69 -12.73 0.53 19.32
CA ALA A 69 -13.26 1.66 20.07
C ALA A 69 -14.75 1.43 20.40
N PRO A 70 -15.18 1.52 21.66
CA PRO A 70 -16.55 1.25 22.05
C PRO A 70 -17.50 2.31 21.51
N SER A 71 -18.78 1.97 21.36
CA SER A 71 -19.83 2.96 21.10
C SER A 71 -20.03 3.87 22.32
N VAL A 72 -20.15 5.18 22.07
CA VAL A 72 -20.21 6.22 23.09
C VAL A 72 -21.36 7.18 22.79
N SER A 73 -22.04 7.70 23.82
CA SER A 73 -23.16 8.66 23.64
C SER A 73 -22.71 10.11 23.49
N SER A 74 -21.43 10.37 23.75
CA SER A 74 -20.71 11.64 23.62
C SER A 74 -19.23 11.32 23.58
N ASP A 75 -18.40 12.23 23.04
CA ASP A 75 -16.95 12.09 23.11
C ASP A 75 -16.50 11.71 24.52
N SER A 76 -15.64 10.70 24.64
CA SER A 76 -15.19 10.14 25.91
C SER A 76 -13.76 9.65 25.82
N VAL A 77 -13.02 9.71 26.93
CA VAL A 77 -11.62 9.27 26.98
C VAL A 77 -11.52 7.87 27.59
N ILE A 78 -10.77 7.00 26.93
CA ILE A 78 -10.28 5.74 27.50
C ILE A 78 -8.87 6.00 28.04
N GLY A 79 -8.69 5.77 29.34
CA GLY A 79 -7.39 5.76 30.01
C GLY A 79 -6.90 4.32 30.19
N LEU A 80 -5.75 4.00 29.61
CA LEU A 80 -5.07 2.71 29.68
C LEU A 80 -3.69 2.88 30.30
N LYS A 81 -3.28 1.91 31.10
CA LYS A 81 -1.97 1.86 31.75
C LYS A 81 -1.28 0.57 31.37
N ALA A 82 -0.02 0.68 30.95
CA ALA A 82 0.88 -0.45 30.81
C ALA A 82 1.84 -0.47 32.00
N THR A 83 2.14 -1.66 32.51
CA THR A 83 3.24 -1.92 33.43
C THR A 83 4.15 -2.97 32.85
N GLY A 84 5.45 -2.90 33.10
CA GLY A 84 6.39 -3.92 32.66
C GLY A 84 7.69 -3.91 33.47
N GLN A 85 8.46 -4.98 33.37
CA GLN A 85 9.74 -5.13 34.06
C GLN A 85 10.91 -4.79 33.14
N PHE A 86 11.81 -3.94 33.62
CA PHE A 86 13.06 -3.64 32.93
C PHE A 86 14.19 -3.46 33.93
N ALA A 87 15.31 -4.16 33.72
CA ALA A 87 16.49 -4.11 34.60
C ALA A 87 16.19 -4.35 36.10
N GLY A 88 15.15 -5.16 36.40
CA GLY A 88 14.71 -5.46 37.77
C GLY A 88 13.84 -4.39 38.42
N GLU A 89 13.42 -3.37 37.66
CA GLU A 89 12.48 -2.33 38.09
C GLU A 89 11.13 -2.49 37.37
N THR A 90 10.05 -2.29 38.11
CA THR A 90 8.71 -2.20 37.53
C THR A 90 8.46 -0.77 37.08
N LEU A 91 8.28 -0.61 35.77
CA LEU A 91 8.00 0.66 35.13
C LEU A 91 6.54 0.71 34.66
N SER A 92 6.01 1.90 34.46
CA SER A 92 4.64 2.07 33.98
C SER A 92 4.45 3.35 33.21
N ASP A 93 3.49 3.35 32.29
CA ASP A 93 3.03 4.53 31.57
C ASP A 93 1.53 4.51 31.37
N GLU A 94 0.96 5.69 31.12
CA GLU A 94 -0.47 5.87 30.85
C GLU A 94 -0.67 6.46 29.46
N VAL A 95 -1.71 6.01 28.77
CA VAL A 95 -2.12 6.52 27.46
C VAL A 95 -3.61 6.83 27.46
N PHE A 96 -3.97 7.87 26.73
CA PHE A 96 -5.33 8.36 26.57
C PHE A 96 -5.77 8.26 25.12
N VAL A 97 -6.89 7.57 24.90
CA VAL A 97 -7.53 7.47 23.60
C VAL A 97 -8.87 8.20 23.64
N LEU A 98 -8.99 9.28 22.89
CA LEU A 98 -10.25 10.00 22.73
C LEU A 98 -11.15 9.25 21.75
N VAL A 99 -12.21 8.63 22.25
CA VAL A 99 -13.25 8.04 21.41
C VAL A 99 -14.27 9.12 21.06
N THR A 100 -14.40 9.39 19.77
CA THR A 100 -15.31 10.42 19.24
C THR A 100 -16.68 9.81 18.93
N ASN A 101 -17.73 10.48 19.39
CA ASN A 101 -19.11 10.11 19.10
C ASN A 101 -19.49 10.65 17.72
N GLU A 102 -19.33 9.80 16.71
CA GLU A 102 -19.73 10.11 15.35
C GLU A 102 -21.13 9.61 15.01
N SER A 103 -21.71 10.23 13.98
CA SER A 103 -22.92 9.71 13.36
C SER A 103 -22.69 8.27 12.92
N ALA A 104 -23.65 7.39 13.24
CA ALA A 104 -23.60 6.00 12.80
C ALA A 104 -23.44 5.94 11.28
N ILE A 105 -22.66 4.95 10.81
CA ILE A 105 -22.45 4.73 9.38
C ILE A 105 -23.80 4.45 8.73
N THR A 106 -24.19 5.28 7.76
CA THR A 106 -25.32 5.00 6.88
C THR A 106 -24.86 4.69 5.46
N SER A 107 -23.59 4.99 5.17
CA SER A 107 -22.97 4.79 3.87
C SER A 107 -23.09 3.34 3.41
N PRO A 108 -23.61 3.07 2.19
CA PRO A 108 -23.53 1.75 1.57
C PRO A 108 -22.15 1.47 0.97
N TYR A 109 -21.23 2.45 1.03
CA TYR A 109 -19.91 2.44 0.42
C TYR A 109 -18.82 2.00 1.42
N PHE A 110 -19.00 2.27 2.70
CA PHE A 110 -18.08 1.86 3.77
C PHE A 110 -18.79 0.91 4.73
N ASP A 111 -18.17 -0.24 4.98
CA ASP A 111 -18.68 -1.30 5.87
C ASP A 111 -18.17 -1.18 7.32
N GLN A 112 -17.17 -0.32 7.53
CA GLN A 112 -16.60 0.04 8.83
C GLN A 112 -16.56 1.56 8.97
N PRO A 113 -16.53 2.09 10.20
CA PRO A 113 -16.49 3.53 10.36
C PRO A 113 -15.15 4.05 9.83
N VAL A 114 -15.19 5.22 9.21
CA VAL A 114 -14.00 5.90 8.71
C VAL A 114 -13.55 6.96 9.70
N ALA A 115 -12.24 7.21 9.74
CA ALA A 115 -11.66 8.26 10.54
C ALA A 115 -12.21 9.65 10.20
N ARG A 116 -12.15 10.55 11.19
CA ARG A 116 -12.31 11.98 10.94
C ARG A 116 -11.19 12.44 10.01
N THR A 117 -11.57 13.01 8.89
CA THR A 117 -10.65 13.65 7.94
C THR A 117 -11.10 15.06 7.61
N TYR A 118 -10.20 15.86 7.06
CA TYR A 118 -10.46 17.21 6.61
C TYR A 118 -9.62 17.54 5.37
N SER A 119 -10.09 18.46 4.55
CA SER A 119 -9.32 18.96 3.41
C SER A 119 -8.06 19.69 3.90
N TYR A 120 -6.90 19.25 3.39
CA TYR A 120 -5.59 19.83 3.72
C TYR A 120 -5.53 21.31 3.33
N ASN A 121 -6.06 21.66 2.16
CA ASN A 121 -6.28 23.04 1.77
C ASN A 121 -7.73 23.45 2.06
N SER A 122 -7.99 23.99 3.25
CA SER A 122 -9.33 24.44 3.67
C SER A 122 -9.87 25.63 2.87
N ALA A 123 -9.02 26.33 2.11
CA ALA A 123 -9.43 27.45 1.25
C ALA A 123 -9.80 26.99 -0.17
N SER A 124 -9.57 25.72 -0.52
CA SER A 124 -9.93 25.14 -1.80
C SER A 124 -11.44 25.21 -2.03
N ILE A 125 -11.84 25.50 -3.27
CA ILE A 125 -13.25 25.45 -3.67
C ILE A 125 -13.82 24.02 -3.63
N TYR A 126 -12.94 23.01 -3.67
CA TYR A 126 -13.32 21.60 -3.56
C TYR A 126 -13.33 21.11 -2.11
N SER A 127 -12.95 21.93 -1.13
CA SER A 127 -12.71 21.47 0.25
C SER A 127 -13.89 20.73 0.89
N ALA A 128 -15.11 21.23 0.72
CA ALA A 128 -16.31 20.58 1.25
C ALA A 128 -16.57 19.25 0.53
N ASN A 129 -16.65 19.28 -0.81
CA ASN A 129 -16.94 18.09 -1.62
C ASN A 129 -15.85 17.02 -1.47
N ALA A 130 -14.57 17.41 -1.46
CA ALA A 130 -13.47 16.46 -1.27
C ALA A 130 -13.61 15.73 0.07
N SER A 131 -13.99 16.37 1.17
CA SER A 131 -14.20 15.68 2.45
C SER A 131 -15.50 14.86 2.48
N ASP A 132 -16.60 15.40 1.98
CA ASP A 132 -17.92 14.78 2.09
C ASP A 132 -18.13 13.62 1.11
N CYS A 133 -17.52 13.69 -0.08
CA CYS A 133 -17.77 12.76 -1.19
C CYS A 133 -16.88 11.52 -1.21
N VAL A 134 -15.74 11.54 -0.52
CA VAL A 134 -14.71 10.51 -0.74
C VAL A 134 -14.44 9.64 0.49
N TYR A 135 -14.56 10.17 1.72
CA TYR A 135 -14.24 9.41 2.92
C TYR A 135 -15.11 9.85 4.10
N SER A 136 -16.38 9.42 4.06
CA SER A 136 -17.41 9.82 5.01
C SER A 136 -18.35 8.67 5.38
N ASN A 137 -18.65 8.56 6.68
CA ASN A 137 -19.65 7.65 7.23
C ASN A 137 -21.08 7.94 6.69
N GLN A 138 -21.29 9.13 6.14
CA GLN A 138 -22.58 9.61 5.62
C GLN A 138 -22.64 9.64 4.08
N LEU A 139 -21.63 9.12 3.39
CA LEU A 139 -21.62 9.02 1.93
C LEU A 139 -22.73 8.06 1.49
N ASN A 140 -23.91 8.57 1.12
CA ASN A 140 -25.05 7.73 0.71
C ASN A 140 -25.19 7.63 -0.81
N GLN A 141 -24.51 8.52 -1.56
CA GLN A 141 -24.44 8.54 -3.01
C GLN A 141 -23.07 9.07 -3.42
N THR A 142 -22.51 8.58 -4.51
CA THR A 142 -21.30 9.14 -5.11
C THR A 142 -21.61 10.55 -5.63
N CYS A 143 -20.61 11.43 -5.62
CA CYS A 143 -20.82 12.80 -6.03
C CYS A 143 -20.90 12.96 -7.55
N ASP A 144 -21.65 13.98 -7.97
CA ASP A 144 -21.73 14.35 -9.36
C ASP A 144 -20.35 14.79 -9.85
N ILE A 145 -20.02 14.45 -11.09
CA ILE A 145 -18.80 14.89 -11.78
C ILE A 145 -18.71 16.42 -11.78
N ALA A 146 -19.84 17.13 -11.78
CA ALA A 146 -19.87 18.59 -11.71
C ALA A 146 -19.43 19.15 -10.35
N ASP A 147 -19.65 18.41 -9.26
CA ASP A 147 -19.34 18.83 -7.89
C ASP A 147 -17.90 18.44 -7.50
N LEU A 148 -17.46 17.26 -7.92
CA LEU A 148 -16.10 16.79 -7.71
C LEU A 148 -15.56 16.11 -8.99
N PRO A 149 -15.13 16.89 -9.99
CA PRO A 149 -14.58 16.35 -11.23
C PRO A 149 -13.22 15.68 -11.00
N LEU A 150 -12.80 14.84 -11.94
CA LEU A 150 -11.42 14.39 -12.00
C LEU A 150 -10.48 15.60 -12.09
N ILE A 151 -9.30 15.52 -11.48
CA ILE A 151 -8.30 16.60 -11.51
C ILE A 151 -8.00 17.01 -12.96
N GLY A 152 -7.95 16.07 -13.90
CA GLY A 152 -7.70 16.33 -15.33
C GLY A 152 -8.79 17.11 -16.06
N GLN A 153 -10.02 17.15 -15.53
CA GLN A 153 -11.13 17.87 -16.15
C GLN A 153 -11.12 19.37 -15.86
N VAL A 154 -10.27 19.84 -14.94
CA VAL A 154 -10.15 21.28 -14.63
C VAL A 154 -9.01 21.93 -15.41
N SER A 155 -9.15 23.24 -15.68
CA SER A 155 -8.10 24.00 -16.36
C SER A 155 -6.82 24.01 -15.54
N ASN A 156 -5.67 23.93 -16.22
CA ASN A 156 -4.33 23.91 -15.62
C ASN A 156 -4.07 22.68 -14.72
N SER A 157 -4.74 21.54 -14.93
CA SER A 157 -4.63 20.34 -14.10
C SER A 157 -3.23 19.73 -13.94
N GLU A 158 -2.30 20.00 -14.85
CA GLU A 158 -0.93 19.48 -14.82
C GLU A 158 -0.02 20.29 -13.87
N ASN A 159 -0.44 20.47 -12.62
CA ASN A 159 0.37 21.10 -11.59
C ASN A 159 0.07 20.53 -10.19
N ILE A 160 1.00 20.71 -9.26
CA ILE A 160 0.91 20.19 -7.89
C ILE A 160 -0.25 20.84 -7.11
N GLU A 161 -0.48 22.14 -7.28
CA GLU A 161 -1.55 22.87 -6.57
C GLU A 161 -2.93 22.28 -6.87
N SER A 162 -3.21 21.92 -8.12
CA SER A 162 -4.47 21.27 -8.51
C SER A 162 -4.72 19.93 -7.83
N VAL A 163 -3.65 19.18 -7.53
CA VAL A 163 -3.74 17.96 -6.70
C VAL A 163 -3.98 18.35 -5.23
N MET A 164 -3.17 19.25 -4.69
CA MET A 164 -3.23 19.64 -3.27
C MET A 164 -4.54 20.33 -2.86
N GLU A 165 -5.27 20.93 -3.82
CA GLU A 165 -6.64 21.43 -3.63
C GLU A 165 -7.65 20.35 -3.21
N ARG A 166 -7.35 19.06 -3.42
CA ARG A 166 -8.24 17.91 -3.19
C ARG A 166 -7.60 16.83 -2.32
N VAL A 167 -6.55 17.18 -1.57
CA VAL A 167 -5.94 16.28 -0.59
C VAL A 167 -6.75 16.34 0.71
N VAL A 168 -7.20 15.18 1.18
CA VAL A 168 -7.97 14.99 2.41
C VAL A 168 -7.14 14.16 3.38
N VAL A 169 -6.96 14.65 4.60
CA VAL A 169 -6.05 14.06 5.58
C VAL A 169 -6.69 13.84 6.93
N SER A 170 -6.20 12.83 7.66
CA SER A 170 -6.46 12.70 9.10
C SER A 170 -5.48 13.51 9.97
N HIS A 171 -4.29 13.80 9.44
CA HIS A 171 -3.22 14.55 10.11
C HIS A 171 -2.47 15.44 9.11
N ASP A 172 -2.10 16.66 9.50
CA ASP A 172 -1.46 17.64 8.61
C ASP A 172 -0.17 17.13 7.96
N TRP A 173 0.63 16.37 8.73
CA TRP A 173 1.92 15.85 8.25
C TRP A 173 1.76 14.95 7.02
N MET A 174 0.61 14.28 6.88
CA MET A 174 0.33 13.40 5.74
C MET A 174 0.26 14.20 4.44
N GLY A 175 -0.41 15.36 4.47
CA GLY A 175 -0.49 16.27 3.32
C GLY A 175 0.84 16.96 3.04
N GLU A 176 1.55 17.39 4.08
CA GLU A 176 2.87 18.02 3.94
C GLU A 176 3.91 17.08 3.31
N ASN A 177 3.99 15.83 3.78
CA ASN A 177 4.93 14.85 3.26
C ASN A 177 4.57 14.42 1.83
N PHE A 178 3.28 14.30 1.51
CA PHE A 178 2.82 14.02 0.14
C PHE A 178 3.15 15.18 -0.81
N GLU A 179 2.91 16.43 -0.40
CA GLU A 179 3.29 17.60 -1.19
C GLU A 179 4.82 17.67 -1.39
N THR A 180 5.59 17.36 -0.35
CA THR A 180 7.06 17.28 -0.41
C THR A 180 7.51 16.25 -1.44
N PHE A 181 6.88 15.07 -1.45
CA PHE A 181 7.14 14.04 -2.45
C PHE A 181 6.84 14.55 -3.87
N LEU A 182 5.66 15.12 -4.13
CA LEU A 182 5.31 15.63 -5.46
C LEU A 182 6.27 16.72 -5.94
N LYS A 183 6.69 17.64 -5.06
CA LYS A 183 7.62 18.72 -5.40
C LYS A 183 9.03 18.25 -5.71
N GLN A 184 9.48 17.15 -5.10
CA GLN A 184 10.90 16.78 -5.10
C GLN A 184 11.21 15.42 -5.74
N SER A 185 10.20 14.55 -5.90
CA SER A 185 10.33 13.18 -6.42
C SER A 185 9.54 12.92 -7.71
N ASP A 186 8.91 13.93 -8.32
CA ASP A 186 8.25 13.82 -9.62
C ASP A 186 8.91 14.67 -10.73
N PRO A 187 10.21 14.50 -11.02
CA PRO A 187 10.93 15.35 -11.98
C PRO A 187 10.45 15.20 -13.43
N ASN A 188 9.72 14.13 -13.76
CA ASN A 188 9.18 13.87 -15.10
C ASN A 188 7.67 14.19 -15.21
N SER A 189 7.07 14.66 -14.11
CA SER A 189 5.63 14.90 -13.99
C SER A 189 4.81 13.64 -14.28
N ASP A 190 5.33 12.46 -13.95
CA ASP A 190 4.61 11.19 -14.13
C ASP A 190 3.41 11.16 -13.19
N PHE A 191 3.63 11.41 -11.89
CA PHE A 191 2.56 11.33 -10.89
C PHE A 191 1.52 12.44 -11.08
N ILE A 192 1.95 13.66 -11.41
CA ILE A 192 1.02 14.76 -11.72
C ILE A 192 0.14 14.43 -12.94
N LYS A 193 0.66 13.74 -13.95
CA LYS A 193 -0.14 13.29 -15.10
C LYS A 193 -1.11 12.17 -14.73
N LEU A 194 -0.62 11.18 -13.98
CA LEU A 194 -1.41 10.03 -13.56
C LEU A 194 -2.55 10.42 -12.60
N LEU A 195 -2.30 11.35 -11.68
CA LEU A 195 -3.28 11.90 -10.74
C LEU A 195 -4.40 12.68 -11.42
N GLN A 196 -4.28 13.05 -12.69
CA GLN A 196 -5.40 13.67 -13.41
C GLN A 196 -6.63 12.77 -13.49
N SER A 197 -6.46 11.45 -13.34
CA SER A 197 -7.55 10.47 -13.39
C SER A 197 -8.13 10.12 -12.02
N VAL A 198 -7.84 10.93 -10.98
CA VAL A 198 -8.49 10.84 -9.66
C VAL A 198 -9.30 12.10 -9.34
N THR A 199 -10.32 11.97 -8.50
CA THR A 199 -11.12 13.08 -7.95
C THR A 199 -10.49 13.71 -6.72
N ALA A 200 -9.80 12.92 -5.89
CA ALA A 200 -9.17 13.33 -4.65
C ALA A 200 -8.08 12.34 -4.23
N VAL A 201 -7.23 12.78 -3.30
CA VAL A 201 -6.25 11.94 -2.61
C VAL A 201 -6.60 11.93 -1.12
N VAL A 202 -6.88 10.75 -0.57
CA VAL A 202 -7.19 10.56 0.84
C VAL A 202 -6.00 9.91 1.53
N ILE A 203 -5.52 10.51 2.62
CA ILE A 203 -4.43 9.96 3.42
C ILE A 203 -4.88 9.92 4.88
N SER A 204 -5.15 8.73 5.39
CA SER A 204 -5.74 8.57 6.72
C SER A 204 -5.07 7.46 7.51
N TYR A 205 -4.96 7.62 8.83
CA TYR A 205 -4.28 6.67 9.71
C TYR A 205 -4.92 5.27 9.73
N ASP A 206 -6.18 5.16 9.30
CA ASP A 206 -6.97 3.94 9.22
C ASP A 206 -7.11 3.39 7.79
N VAL A 207 -6.48 4.02 6.80
CA VAL A 207 -6.35 3.46 5.45
C VAL A 207 -5.17 2.51 5.46
N ARG A 208 -5.46 1.20 5.37
CA ARG A 208 -4.48 0.14 5.17
C ARG A 208 -5.15 -1.08 4.54
N PRO A 209 -4.61 -1.62 3.44
CA PRO A 209 -3.57 -1.04 2.58
C PRO A 209 -4.10 0.16 1.76
N SER A 210 -3.21 0.78 0.99
CA SER A 210 -3.58 1.77 -0.05
C SER A 210 -4.41 1.13 -1.16
N PHE A 211 -5.29 1.92 -1.80
CA PHE A 211 -6.09 1.49 -2.94
C PHE A 211 -6.65 2.67 -3.74
N TYR A 212 -6.91 2.48 -5.02
CA TYR A 212 -7.82 3.34 -5.79
C TYR A 212 -9.25 2.78 -5.79
N TRP A 213 -10.26 3.66 -5.77
CA TRP A 213 -11.65 3.21 -5.82
C TRP A 213 -12.54 3.97 -6.80
N VAL A 214 -13.16 3.23 -7.70
CA VAL A 214 -14.01 3.76 -8.78
C VAL A 214 -15.25 4.50 -8.30
N ALA A 215 -15.81 4.13 -7.15
CA ALA A 215 -17.07 4.70 -6.69
C ALA A 215 -16.91 6.20 -6.44
N THR A 216 -15.84 6.59 -5.75
CA THR A 216 -15.52 8.00 -5.47
C THR A 216 -14.56 8.59 -6.50
N GLY A 217 -13.88 7.74 -7.27
CA GLY A 217 -12.80 8.11 -8.17
C GLY A 217 -11.54 8.59 -7.43
N ALA A 218 -11.42 8.33 -6.13
CA ALA A 218 -10.32 8.79 -5.30
C ALA A 218 -9.25 7.70 -5.10
N ILE A 219 -8.03 8.12 -4.80
CA ILE A 219 -6.96 7.24 -4.32
C ILE A 219 -6.83 7.40 -2.79
N TYR A 220 -6.70 6.29 -2.09
CA TYR A 220 -6.59 6.19 -0.64
C TYR A 220 -5.21 5.64 -0.31
N LEU A 221 -4.42 6.40 0.44
CA LEU A 221 -3.02 6.09 0.73
C LEU A 221 -2.84 5.72 2.20
N ASP A 222 -2.21 4.57 2.43
CA ASP A 222 -1.67 4.18 3.72
C ASP A 222 -0.49 5.12 4.08
N PRO A 223 -0.58 5.85 5.20
CA PRO A 223 0.47 6.78 5.62
C PRO A 223 1.80 6.08 6.00
N GLU A 224 1.85 4.74 6.07
CA GLU A 224 3.09 3.97 6.25
C GLU A 224 4.12 4.31 5.16
N TYR A 225 3.67 4.66 3.95
CA TYR A 225 4.53 5.08 2.83
C TYR A 225 5.02 6.52 2.92
N LEU A 226 4.54 7.31 3.90
CA LEU A 226 4.74 8.77 3.93
C LEU A 226 5.45 9.31 5.17
N TRP A 227 5.47 8.59 6.30
CA TRP A 227 6.09 9.12 7.53
C TRP A 227 7.60 9.38 7.38
N PHE A 228 8.10 10.46 7.99
CA PHE A 228 9.53 10.78 8.11
C PHE A 228 10.04 10.62 9.53
N THR A 229 9.19 10.83 10.53
CA THR A 229 9.60 10.72 11.93
C THR A 229 8.89 9.55 12.65
N PRO A 230 9.51 8.99 13.69
CA PRO A 230 8.88 7.98 14.53
C PRO A 230 7.53 8.44 15.10
N GLU A 231 7.36 9.72 15.41
CA GLU A 231 6.12 10.28 15.96
C GLU A 231 5.00 10.29 14.92
N GLN A 232 5.32 10.60 13.66
CA GLN A 232 4.37 10.48 12.55
C GLN A 232 3.92 9.02 12.39
N ARG A 233 4.85 8.06 12.46
CA ARG A 233 4.53 6.62 12.41
C ARG A 233 3.63 6.19 13.57
N ASP A 234 3.87 6.69 14.78
CA ASP A 234 3.08 6.33 15.97
C ASP A 234 1.61 6.75 15.87
N SER A 235 1.30 7.72 15.00
CA SER A 235 -0.09 8.12 14.72
C SER A 235 -0.84 7.18 13.75
N ILE A 236 -0.18 6.16 13.21
CA ILE A 236 -0.72 5.24 12.20
C ILE A 236 -1.25 3.96 12.87
N ASN A 237 -2.42 3.49 12.46
CA ASN A 237 -2.97 2.24 12.96
C ASN A 237 -2.06 1.05 12.59
N GLU A 238 -1.77 0.18 13.54
CA GLU A 238 -0.97 -1.01 13.36
C GLU A 238 -1.79 -2.31 13.18
N ALA A 239 -3.05 -2.22 12.78
CA ALA A 239 -3.88 -3.38 12.46
C ALA A 239 -3.14 -4.37 11.53
N PRO A 240 -3.14 -5.67 11.85
CA PRO A 240 -2.58 -6.70 10.96
C PRO A 240 -3.28 -6.71 9.61
N ASP A 241 -2.55 -7.11 8.57
CA ASP A 241 -3.16 -7.45 7.29
C ASP A 241 -3.94 -8.76 7.43
N TYR A 242 -5.23 -8.73 7.14
CA TYR A 242 -6.13 -9.90 7.26
C TYR A 242 -5.79 -11.02 6.26
N ARG A 243 -4.94 -10.74 5.27
CA ARG A 243 -4.56 -11.67 4.20
C ARG A 243 -3.31 -12.48 4.51
N SER A 244 -2.72 -12.28 5.70
CA SER A 244 -1.50 -13.00 6.12
C SER A 244 -1.61 -14.52 6.05
N ASP A 245 -2.83 -15.05 6.08
CA ASP A 245 -3.10 -16.48 6.13
C ASP A 245 -3.52 -17.08 4.78
N PHE A 246 -3.63 -16.26 3.72
CA PHE A 246 -4.05 -16.72 2.40
C PHE A 246 -2.98 -17.60 1.75
N GLY A 247 -3.42 -18.65 1.04
CA GLY A 247 -2.50 -19.56 0.33
C GLY A 247 -1.70 -20.53 1.21
N ASN A 248 -1.84 -20.50 2.55
CA ASN A 248 -1.06 -21.35 3.47
C ASN A 248 -1.26 -22.87 3.26
N ASP A 249 -2.34 -23.28 2.60
CA ASP A 249 -2.62 -24.69 2.27
C ASP A 249 -1.93 -25.16 0.97
N LEU A 250 -1.33 -24.26 0.19
CA LEU A 250 -0.69 -24.56 -1.10
C LEU A 250 0.75 -25.10 -0.90
N GLN A 251 1.21 -25.95 -1.81
CA GLN A 251 2.55 -26.56 -1.74
C GLN A 251 3.62 -25.76 -2.51
N PHE A 252 3.32 -24.52 -2.86
CA PHE A 252 4.24 -23.59 -3.49
C PHE A 252 4.03 -22.18 -2.90
N ILE A 253 5.02 -21.33 -3.11
CA ILE A 253 4.88 -19.88 -2.97
C ILE A 253 5.56 -19.21 -4.17
N MET A 254 5.16 -17.99 -4.50
CA MET A 254 5.83 -17.18 -5.52
C MET A 254 6.50 -15.97 -4.87
N PRO A 255 7.74 -16.11 -4.38
CA PRO A 255 8.43 -15.02 -3.72
C PRO A 255 8.74 -13.89 -4.71
N TRP A 256 8.67 -12.66 -4.22
CA TRP A 256 9.06 -11.49 -5.00
C TRP A 256 9.82 -10.45 -4.17
N ARG A 257 10.55 -9.56 -4.86
CA ARG A 257 11.07 -8.32 -4.28
C ARG A 257 11.36 -7.29 -5.35
N TYR A 258 11.25 -6.01 -5.00
CA TYR A 258 11.91 -4.96 -5.77
C TYR A 258 13.40 -4.89 -5.42
N VAL A 259 14.25 -4.80 -6.44
CA VAL A 259 15.69 -4.89 -6.33
C VAL A 259 16.38 -3.74 -7.06
N LYS A 260 17.40 -3.19 -6.43
CA LYS A 260 18.34 -2.23 -7.00
C LYS A 260 19.75 -2.62 -6.58
N ASP A 261 20.66 -2.72 -7.55
CA ASP A 261 22.06 -3.06 -7.29
C ASP A 261 22.25 -4.37 -6.48
N ASN A 262 21.47 -5.42 -6.79
CA ASN A 262 21.36 -6.71 -6.06
C ASN A 262 20.74 -6.65 -4.65
N ASP A 263 20.47 -5.46 -4.11
CA ASP A 263 19.86 -5.24 -2.81
C ASP A 263 18.36 -4.93 -2.90
N TYR A 264 17.61 -5.15 -1.81
CA TYR A 264 16.22 -4.73 -1.74
C TYR A 264 16.10 -3.23 -2.00
N ALA A 265 15.18 -2.83 -2.88
CA ALA A 265 15.05 -1.44 -3.32
C ALA A 265 14.62 -0.45 -2.21
N TYR A 266 14.05 -0.96 -1.13
CA TYR A 266 13.71 -0.19 0.07
C TYR A 266 13.81 -1.06 1.32
N GLY A 267 14.12 -0.44 2.46
CA GLY A 267 14.26 -1.10 3.75
C GLY A 267 12.92 -1.39 4.44
N ARG A 268 12.88 -2.43 5.28
CA ARG A 268 11.82 -2.61 6.26
C ARG A 268 12.36 -2.11 7.60
N ILE A 269 11.77 -1.04 8.12
CA ILE A 269 12.10 -0.55 9.46
C ILE A 269 11.14 -1.22 10.43
N ALA A 270 11.67 -1.91 11.45
CA ALA A 270 10.83 -2.50 12.47
C ALA A 270 10.07 -1.38 13.21
N LYS A 271 8.78 -1.59 13.49
CA LYS A 271 7.96 -0.59 14.20
C LYS A 271 8.47 -0.26 15.62
N THR A 272 9.34 -1.11 16.16
CA THR A 272 10.01 -0.88 17.45
C THR A 272 11.24 0.03 17.35
N GLU A 273 11.80 0.22 16.17
CA GLU A 273 12.95 1.10 15.95
C GLU A 273 12.49 2.56 15.85
N ARG A 274 13.18 3.50 16.52
CA ARG A 274 12.80 4.93 16.52
C ARG A 274 13.66 5.72 15.52
N THR A 275 13.75 5.23 14.29
CA THR A 275 14.55 5.84 13.21
C THR A 275 13.73 6.86 12.43
N THR A 276 14.41 7.86 11.86
CA THR A 276 13.83 8.80 10.89
C THR A 276 14.08 8.33 9.47
N ARG A 277 13.15 8.60 8.57
CA ARG A 277 13.29 8.39 7.12
C ARG A 277 13.54 9.71 6.40
N THR A 278 14.36 9.64 5.36
CA THR A 278 14.52 10.70 4.38
C THR A 278 13.53 10.51 3.22
N LEU A 279 13.38 11.53 2.37
CA LEU A 279 12.61 11.40 1.13
C LEU A 279 13.13 10.24 0.28
N ALA A 280 14.46 10.08 0.16
CA ALA A 280 15.06 9.00 -0.61
C ALA A 280 14.71 7.60 -0.08
N ASP A 281 14.44 7.46 1.23
CA ASP A 281 14.06 6.18 1.83
C ASP A 281 12.62 5.79 1.49
N ILE A 282 11.71 6.76 1.34
CA ILE A 282 10.29 6.50 1.03
C ILE A 282 9.99 6.50 -0.47
N THR A 283 10.76 7.23 -1.27
CA THR A 283 10.45 7.44 -2.70
C THR A 283 10.27 6.13 -3.46
N PRO A 284 11.14 5.10 -3.32
CA PRO A 284 10.97 3.85 -4.07
C PRO A 284 9.67 3.12 -3.78
N SER A 285 9.28 2.98 -2.51
CA SER A 285 8.08 2.24 -2.13
C SER A 285 6.81 3.04 -2.45
N LEU A 286 6.82 4.35 -2.22
CA LEU A 286 5.70 5.22 -2.60
C LEU A 286 5.55 5.33 -4.12
N ALA A 287 6.64 5.35 -4.90
CA ALA A 287 6.57 5.38 -6.35
C ALA A 287 5.96 4.10 -6.94
N SER A 288 6.39 2.93 -6.47
CA SER A 288 5.82 1.63 -6.89
C SER A 288 4.32 1.59 -6.57
N LEU A 289 3.93 1.98 -5.36
CA LEU A 289 2.53 2.09 -4.97
C LEU A 289 1.75 3.03 -5.90
N LEU A 290 2.24 4.26 -6.12
CA LEU A 290 1.54 5.25 -6.91
C LEU A 290 1.44 4.86 -8.38
N TYR A 291 2.49 4.28 -8.99
CA TYR A 291 2.36 3.79 -10.36
C TYR A 291 1.30 2.71 -10.48
N HIS A 292 1.18 1.84 -9.47
CA HIS A 292 0.19 0.80 -9.47
C HIS A 292 -1.24 1.33 -9.29
N GLU A 293 -1.50 2.03 -8.19
CA GLU A 293 -2.85 2.49 -7.87
C GLU A 293 -3.36 3.51 -8.89
N LEU A 294 -2.45 4.33 -9.45
CA LEU A 294 -2.83 5.25 -10.51
C LEU A 294 -2.94 4.57 -11.88
N ALA A 295 -2.36 3.38 -12.09
CA ALA A 295 -2.69 2.57 -13.27
C ALA A 295 -4.16 2.15 -13.23
N HIS A 296 -4.69 1.74 -12.07
CA HIS A 296 -6.13 1.48 -11.90
C HIS A 296 -6.99 2.72 -12.18
N ALA A 297 -6.58 3.89 -11.67
CA ALA A 297 -7.28 5.14 -11.95
C ALA A 297 -7.33 5.46 -13.45
N ASN A 298 -6.22 5.27 -14.16
CA ASN A 298 -6.11 5.55 -15.59
C ASN A 298 -6.70 4.44 -16.47
N ASP A 299 -6.84 3.20 -15.98
CA ASP A 299 -7.66 2.17 -16.60
C ASP A 299 -9.14 2.59 -16.65
N PHE A 300 -9.65 3.06 -15.51
CA PHE A 300 -11.05 3.44 -15.37
C PHE A 300 -11.40 4.79 -15.96
N PHE A 301 -10.49 5.76 -15.95
CA PHE A 301 -10.74 7.08 -16.52
C PHE A 301 -9.49 7.66 -17.18
N PRO A 302 -9.00 7.09 -18.30
CA PRO A 302 -7.81 7.63 -18.96
C PRO A 302 -8.06 9.07 -19.44
N ARG A 303 -7.00 9.88 -19.47
CA ARG A 303 -7.07 11.29 -19.90
C ARG A 303 -7.69 11.50 -21.28
N SER A 304 -7.58 10.50 -22.17
CA SER A 304 -8.19 10.51 -23.50
C SER A 304 -9.71 10.65 -23.49
N ILE A 305 -10.40 10.25 -22.40
CA ILE A 305 -11.86 10.26 -22.32
C ILE A 305 -12.43 11.34 -21.39
N HIS A 306 -11.60 12.09 -20.66
CA HIS A 306 -12.04 13.06 -19.64
C HIS A 306 -13.07 14.08 -20.16
N SER A 307 -12.97 14.47 -21.43
CA SER A 307 -13.90 15.40 -22.08
C SER A 307 -15.23 14.77 -22.52
N THR A 308 -15.37 13.46 -22.41
CA THR A 308 -16.51 12.67 -22.92
C THR A 308 -17.16 11.77 -21.86
N LEU A 309 -16.77 11.92 -20.58
CA LEU A 309 -17.40 11.21 -19.46
C LEU A 309 -18.92 11.48 -19.44
N THR A 310 -19.71 10.44 -19.20
CA THR A 310 -21.18 10.46 -19.31
C THR A 310 -21.84 10.10 -17.98
N GLY A 311 -23.00 10.71 -17.70
CA GLY A 311 -23.79 10.47 -16.48
C GLY A 311 -23.68 11.63 -15.50
N PRO A 312 -24.44 11.63 -14.40
CA PRO A 312 -24.17 12.57 -13.31
C PRO A 312 -22.89 12.18 -12.56
N THR A 313 -22.63 10.89 -12.30
CA THR A 313 -21.48 10.44 -11.47
C THR A 313 -20.44 9.63 -12.27
N LEU A 314 -19.23 9.47 -11.72
CA LEU A 314 -18.17 8.66 -12.35
C LEU A 314 -18.54 7.18 -12.46
N ILE A 315 -19.28 6.65 -11.49
CA ILE A 315 -19.67 5.23 -11.50
C ILE A 315 -20.67 4.93 -12.63
N ASP A 316 -21.49 5.92 -13.04
CA ASP A 316 -22.38 5.80 -14.19
C ASP A 316 -21.58 5.61 -15.50
N ASP A 317 -20.54 6.43 -15.72
CA ASP A 317 -19.67 6.29 -16.89
C ASP A 317 -18.91 4.96 -16.86
N PHE A 318 -18.36 4.61 -15.69
CA PHE A 318 -17.65 3.34 -15.48
C PHE A 318 -18.51 2.14 -15.88
N TYR A 319 -19.75 2.07 -15.42
CA TYR A 319 -20.67 1.00 -15.78
C TYR A 319 -20.96 0.95 -17.27
N ARG A 320 -21.20 2.10 -17.90
CA ARG A 320 -21.41 2.20 -19.34
C ARG A 320 -20.20 1.66 -20.12
N ARG A 321 -18.98 1.99 -19.70
CA ARG A 321 -17.75 1.52 -20.34
C ARG A 321 -17.52 0.03 -20.11
N THR A 322 -17.67 -0.42 -18.86
CA THR A 322 -17.51 -1.84 -18.49
C THR A 322 -18.50 -2.73 -19.25
N ASP A 323 -19.76 -2.32 -19.41
CA ASP A 323 -20.77 -3.06 -20.21
C ASP A 323 -20.38 -3.20 -21.69
N SER A 324 -19.47 -2.36 -22.17
CA SER A 324 -18.94 -2.37 -23.53
C SER A 324 -17.52 -2.92 -23.65
N ASN A 325 -16.96 -3.49 -22.58
CA ASN A 325 -15.55 -3.90 -22.48
C ASN A 325 -14.59 -2.75 -22.84
N GLY A 326 -14.92 -1.54 -22.37
CA GLY A 326 -14.28 -0.31 -22.82
C GLY A 326 -13.07 0.12 -21.99
N LEU A 327 -12.68 -0.61 -20.93
CA LEU A 327 -11.53 -0.30 -20.09
C LEU A 327 -10.21 -0.68 -20.77
N ILE A 328 -9.08 -0.11 -20.35
CA ILE A 328 -7.76 -0.47 -20.89
C ILE A 328 -7.48 -1.95 -20.59
N SER A 329 -7.77 -2.40 -19.37
CA SER A 329 -7.64 -3.78 -18.92
C SER A 329 -8.49 -4.75 -19.71
N ASP A 330 -9.70 -4.35 -20.13
CA ASP A 330 -10.56 -5.14 -21.03
C ASP A 330 -9.93 -5.26 -22.43
N GLN A 331 -9.39 -4.15 -22.94
CA GLN A 331 -8.76 -4.10 -24.26
C GLN A 331 -7.43 -4.85 -24.31
N LEU A 332 -6.67 -4.86 -23.21
CA LEU A 332 -5.45 -5.66 -23.07
C LEU A 332 -5.72 -7.14 -23.34
N GLN A 333 -6.86 -7.68 -22.89
CA GLN A 333 -7.24 -9.07 -23.15
C GLN A 333 -7.48 -9.38 -24.64
N ASN A 334 -7.69 -8.35 -25.48
CA ASN A 334 -7.78 -8.53 -26.94
C ASN A 334 -6.41 -8.47 -27.63
N VAL A 335 -5.39 -7.91 -26.97
CA VAL A 335 -4.01 -7.86 -27.49
C VAL A 335 -3.37 -9.23 -27.32
N ASP A 336 -3.38 -9.70 -26.09
CA ASP A 336 -2.89 -11.00 -25.67
C ASP A 336 -3.53 -11.24 -24.29
N PRO A 337 -4.35 -12.28 -24.09
CA PRO A 337 -4.99 -12.57 -22.81
C PRO A 337 -4.12 -13.45 -21.91
N LEU A 338 -4.37 -13.44 -20.59
CA LEU A 338 -3.92 -14.54 -19.73
C LEU A 338 -4.97 -15.66 -19.78
N THR A 339 -4.54 -16.92 -19.91
CA THR A 339 -5.43 -18.05 -20.25
C THR A 339 -5.39 -19.21 -19.26
N SER A 340 -4.42 -19.24 -18.36
CA SER A 340 -4.20 -20.31 -17.39
C SER A 340 -5.25 -20.31 -16.29
N SER A 341 -6.25 -21.18 -16.42
CA SER A 341 -7.32 -21.34 -15.43
C SER A 341 -6.78 -21.75 -14.05
N GLU A 342 -5.69 -22.49 -14.04
CA GLU A 342 -4.96 -22.93 -12.86
C GLU A 342 -4.35 -21.72 -12.14
N MET A 343 -3.67 -20.82 -12.85
CA MET A 343 -3.12 -19.61 -12.23
C MET A 343 -4.20 -18.67 -11.71
N PHE A 344 -5.32 -18.49 -12.42
CA PHE A 344 -6.47 -17.73 -11.90
C PHE A 344 -7.05 -18.35 -10.63
N GLY A 345 -7.23 -19.67 -10.60
CA GLY A 345 -7.72 -20.36 -9.40
C GLY A 345 -6.76 -20.25 -8.22
N LEU A 346 -5.45 -20.35 -8.47
CA LEU A 346 -4.43 -20.18 -7.44
C LEU A 346 -4.36 -18.74 -6.92
N ALA A 347 -4.50 -17.74 -7.80
CA ALA A 347 -4.58 -16.33 -7.43
C ALA A 347 -5.82 -16.03 -6.58
N GLY A 348 -6.96 -16.65 -6.87
CA GLY A 348 -8.17 -16.57 -6.03
C GLY A 348 -7.90 -16.99 -4.58
N VAL A 349 -7.14 -18.06 -4.38
CA VAL A 349 -6.73 -18.51 -3.04
C VAL A 349 -5.71 -17.57 -2.40
N SER A 350 -4.67 -17.19 -3.15
CA SER A 350 -3.53 -16.45 -2.60
C SER A 350 -3.81 -14.96 -2.38
N PHE A 351 -4.79 -14.38 -3.06
CA PHE A 351 -5.05 -12.93 -3.03
C PHE A 351 -6.49 -12.56 -2.69
N LEU A 352 -7.48 -13.39 -3.03
CA LEU A 352 -8.91 -13.08 -2.88
C LEU A 352 -9.59 -13.83 -1.72
N GLY A 353 -8.85 -14.67 -0.99
CA GLY A 353 -9.35 -15.40 0.18
C GLY A 353 -10.23 -16.61 -0.16
N GLU A 354 -10.16 -17.12 -1.38
CA GLU A 354 -10.84 -18.37 -1.73
C GLU A 354 -10.23 -19.56 -0.98
N THR A 355 -11.05 -20.57 -0.68
CA THR A 355 -10.56 -21.80 -0.06
C THR A 355 -9.96 -22.73 -1.11
N ALA A 356 -8.70 -23.14 -0.90
CA ALA A 356 -8.04 -24.09 -1.79
C ALA A 356 -8.80 -25.43 -1.84
N ASN A 357 -9.05 -25.94 -3.04
CA ASN A 357 -9.60 -27.27 -3.25
C ASN A 357 -8.49 -28.35 -3.25
N GLU A 358 -8.88 -29.64 -3.20
CA GLU A 358 -7.91 -30.74 -3.11
C GLU A 358 -6.98 -30.87 -4.32
N THR A 359 -7.41 -30.40 -5.50
CA THR A 359 -6.54 -30.36 -6.69
C THR A 359 -5.50 -29.25 -6.54
N GLN A 360 -5.90 -28.05 -6.12
CA GLN A 360 -4.99 -26.92 -5.89
C GLN A 360 -3.96 -27.21 -4.81
N LYS A 361 -4.37 -27.88 -3.71
CA LYS A 361 -3.47 -28.34 -2.65
C LYS A 361 -2.45 -29.38 -3.09
N ALA A 362 -2.69 -30.06 -4.21
CA ALA A 362 -1.81 -31.10 -4.73
C ALA A 362 -0.80 -30.58 -5.76
N TYR A 363 -0.94 -29.36 -6.28
CA TYR A 363 0.01 -28.78 -7.22
C TYR A 363 1.36 -28.53 -6.56
N MET A 364 2.42 -28.95 -7.25
CA MET A 364 3.81 -28.75 -6.84
C MET A 364 4.44 -27.56 -7.60
N PRO A 365 5.61 -27.04 -7.16
CA PRO A 365 6.26 -25.91 -7.82
C PRO A 365 6.45 -26.07 -9.34
N ASP A 366 6.75 -27.27 -9.83
CA ASP A 366 6.92 -27.56 -11.27
C ASP A 366 5.62 -27.51 -12.08
N ASP A 367 4.50 -27.91 -11.47
CA ASP A 367 3.16 -27.69 -12.04
C ASP A 367 2.90 -26.19 -12.22
N VAL A 368 3.12 -25.40 -11.15
CA VAL A 368 2.88 -23.96 -11.13
C VAL A 368 3.76 -23.22 -12.12
N THR A 369 5.05 -23.57 -12.21
CA THR A 369 5.95 -23.05 -13.23
C THR A 369 5.40 -23.32 -14.64
N SER A 370 4.90 -24.53 -14.89
CA SER A 370 4.33 -24.89 -16.19
C SER A 370 3.08 -24.07 -16.53
N PHE A 371 2.23 -23.79 -15.54
CA PHE A 371 1.04 -22.95 -15.71
C PHE A 371 1.41 -21.48 -15.93
N PHE A 372 2.35 -20.95 -15.15
CA PHE A 372 2.75 -19.54 -15.21
C PHE A 372 3.48 -19.21 -16.51
N LEU A 373 4.39 -20.09 -16.96
CA LEU A 373 5.16 -19.88 -18.19
C LEU A 373 4.38 -20.16 -19.49
N SER A 374 3.17 -20.71 -19.40
CA SER A 374 2.29 -20.83 -20.57
C SER A 374 1.61 -19.52 -20.98
N ASP A 375 1.68 -18.51 -20.11
CA ASP A 375 1.08 -17.19 -20.28
C ASP A 375 2.17 -16.10 -20.19
N HIS A 376 1.85 -14.90 -20.70
CA HIS A 376 2.77 -13.75 -20.72
C HIS A 376 2.50 -12.76 -19.57
N ALA A 377 2.31 -13.27 -18.35
CA ALA A 377 2.21 -12.45 -17.14
C ALA A 377 3.60 -12.08 -16.60
N ASN A 378 3.78 -10.86 -16.08
CA ASN A 378 5.03 -10.46 -15.42
C ASN A 378 5.09 -10.88 -13.95
N ASP A 379 3.93 -11.03 -13.30
CA ASP A 379 3.81 -11.35 -11.87
C ASP A 379 2.60 -12.24 -11.60
N PHE A 380 2.63 -13.02 -10.52
CA PHE A 380 1.50 -13.87 -10.10
C PHE A 380 0.25 -13.05 -9.75
N TYR A 381 0.44 -11.84 -9.22
CA TYR A 381 -0.66 -10.96 -8.86
C TYR A 381 -1.49 -10.51 -10.06
N ALA A 382 -0.94 -10.56 -11.28
CA ALA A 382 -1.67 -10.28 -12.52
C ALA A 382 -2.90 -11.20 -12.74
N TYR A 383 -2.91 -12.38 -12.13
CA TYR A 383 -4.03 -13.32 -12.22
C TYR A 383 -5.16 -13.04 -11.21
N SER A 384 -5.02 -12.05 -10.33
CA SER A 384 -6.11 -11.68 -9.40
C SER A 384 -7.25 -10.95 -10.12
N SER A 385 -6.95 -10.13 -11.14
CA SER A 385 -7.92 -9.58 -12.08
C SER A 385 -7.26 -9.06 -13.35
N THR A 386 -8.04 -8.84 -14.41
CA THR A 386 -7.53 -8.20 -15.65
C THR A 386 -6.97 -6.79 -15.43
N ARG A 387 -7.44 -6.10 -14.38
CA ARG A 387 -6.97 -4.77 -14.00
C ARG A 387 -5.61 -4.84 -13.33
N GLU A 388 -5.42 -5.88 -12.53
CA GLU A 388 -4.15 -6.14 -11.87
C GLU A 388 -3.06 -6.56 -12.85
N ASP A 389 -3.42 -7.30 -13.91
CA ASP A 389 -2.53 -7.53 -15.06
C ASP A 389 -2.05 -6.21 -15.69
N ALA A 390 -2.96 -5.30 -16.04
CA ALA A 390 -2.61 -4.00 -16.61
C ALA A 390 -1.77 -3.14 -15.65
N ALA A 391 -2.12 -3.11 -14.37
CA ALA A 391 -1.43 -2.31 -13.36
C ALA A 391 -0.02 -2.83 -13.07
N MET A 392 0.18 -4.16 -12.98
CA MET A 392 1.49 -4.77 -12.77
C MET A 392 2.43 -4.52 -13.96
N LEU A 393 1.93 -4.63 -15.20
CA LEU A 393 2.70 -4.30 -16.41
C LEU A 393 3.19 -2.86 -16.38
N PHE A 394 2.31 -1.92 -16.01
CA PHE A 394 2.63 -0.49 -15.95
C PHE A 394 3.62 -0.17 -14.82
N GLU A 395 3.34 -0.63 -13.60
CA GLU A 395 4.16 -0.39 -12.41
C GLU A 395 5.61 -0.87 -12.61
N GLU A 396 5.81 -2.14 -12.98
CA GLU A 396 7.15 -2.69 -13.12
C GLU A 396 7.96 -2.01 -14.23
N SER A 397 7.28 -1.65 -15.33
CA SER A 397 7.92 -0.93 -16.44
C SER A 397 8.44 0.43 -15.98
N PHE A 398 7.63 1.21 -15.25
CA PHE A 398 8.03 2.53 -14.77
C PHE A 398 9.04 2.47 -13.63
N MET A 399 8.93 1.51 -12.72
CA MET A 399 9.94 1.28 -11.69
C MET A 399 11.31 0.97 -12.30
N SER A 400 11.36 0.12 -13.32
CA SER A 400 12.59 -0.19 -14.02
C SER A 400 13.10 1.01 -14.83
N HIS A 401 12.23 1.71 -15.56
CA HIS A 401 12.61 2.83 -16.42
C HIS A 401 13.10 4.06 -15.64
N ARG A 402 12.37 4.48 -14.60
CA ARG A 402 12.65 5.72 -13.88
C ARG A 402 13.66 5.55 -12.76
N TYR A 403 13.57 4.44 -12.04
CA TYR A 403 14.33 4.24 -10.79
C TYR A 403 15.45 3.21 -10.92
N GLN A 404 15.54 2.51 -12.06
CA GLN A 404 16.44 1.36 -12.26
C GLN A 404 16.20 0.27 -11.20
N ILE A 405 14.93 0.14 -10.78
CA ILE A 405 14.47 -0.85 -9.82
C ILE A 405 13.77 -1.94 -10.61
N GLN A 406 14.34 -3.15 -10.61
CA GLN A 406 13.75 -4.32 -11.24
C GLN A 406 12.96 -5.13 -10.21
N ARG A 407 12.14 -6.07 -10.67
CA ARG A 407 11.43 -7.01 -9.81
C ARG A 407 12.02 -8.42 -9.96
N ASP A 408 12.35 -9.04 -8.85
CA ASP A 408 12.62 -10.48 -8.80
C ASP A 408 11.29 -11.20 -8.54
N VAL A 409 11.02 -12.26 -9.29
CA VAL A 409 9.90 -13.19 -9.07
C VAL A 409 10.41 -14.63 -9.21
N ALA A 410 9.89 -15.57 -8.42
CA ALA A 410 10.17 -16.99 -8.58
C ALA A 410 8.97 -17.86 -8.20
N VAL A 411 9.08 -19.16 -8.47
CA VAL A 411 8.22 -20.22 -7.96
C VAL A 411 9.11 -21.12 -7.09
N THR A 412 8.72 -21.32 -5.83
CA THR A 412 9.47 -22.16 -4.88
C THR A 412 8.57 -23.09 -4.09
N ASP A 413 9.16 -24.09 -3.44
CA ASP A 413 8.50 -24.76 -2.33
C ASP A 413 8.40 -23.80 -1.11
N PRO A 414 7.38 -23.95 -0.24
CA PRO A 414 7.17 -23.04 0.89
C PRO A 414 8.17 -23.24 2.05
N THR A 415 8.86 -24.38 2.11
CA THR A 415 9.63 -24.79 3.29
C THR A 415 11.10 -24.41 3.18
N ASN A 416 11.74 -24.83 2.09
CA ASN A 416 13.16 -24.67 1.84
C ASN A 416 13.44 -23.59 0.78
N LEU A 417 12.39 -23.00 0.20
CA LEU A 417 12.50 -21.93 -0.79
C LEU A 417 13.37 -22.31 -1.99
N ILE A 418 13.35 -23.59 -2.38
CA ILE A 418 14.09 -24.07 -3.54
C ILE A 418 13.41 -23.56 -4.79
N VAL A 419 14.15 -22.78 -5.58
CA VAL A 419 13.68 -22.20 -6.83
C VAL A 419 13.49 -23.30 -7.86
N ASP A 420 12.25 -23.46 -8.34
CA ASP A 420 11.95 -24.26 -9.53
C ASP A 420 12.18 -23.42 -10.79
N TRP A 421 11.62 -22.20 -10.80
CA TRP A 421 11.86 -21.18 -11.81
C TRP A 421 11.89 -19.79 -11.17
N GLY A 422 12.68 -18.86 -11.73
CA GLY A 422 12.65 -17.46 -11.30
C GLY A 422 13.41 -16.54 -12.23
N GLN A 423 13.09 -15.25 -12.16
CA GLN A 423 13.62 -14.24 -13.06
C GLN A 423 13.64 -12.85 -12.39
N ARG A 424 14.71 -12.10 -12.67
CA ARG A 424 14.78 -10.66 -12.45
C ARG A 424 14.34 -9.92 -13.70
N GLY A 425 13.48 -8.91 -13.54
CA GLY A 425 13.12 -7.97 -14.59
C GLY A 425 12.27 -8.60 -15.69
N ARG A 426 11.35 -9.51 -15.35
CA ARG A 426 10.51 -10.23 -16.31
C ARG A 426 9.74 -9.33 -17.27
N VAL A 427 9.30 -8.15 -16.81
CA VAL A 427 8.62 -7.14 -17.66
C VAL A 427 9.46 -6.70 -18.88
N GLY A 428 10.79 -6.80 -18.81
CA GLY A 428 11.69 -6.50 -19.93
C GLY A 428 11.84 -7.64 -20.96
N SER A 429 11.13 -8.76 -20.79
CA SER A 429 11.22 -9.87 -21.73
C SER A 429 10.50 -9.58 -23.05
N ALA A 430 11.05 -10.13 -24.14
CA ALA A 430 10.48 -9.94 -25.47
C ALA A 430 9.05 -10.50 -25.64
N GLU A 431 8.68 -11.51 -24.85
CA GLU A 431 7.34 -12.13 -24.91
C GLU A 431 6.25 -11.22 -24.29
N LEU A 432 6.63 -10.29 -23.39
CA LEU A 432 5.71 -9.32 -22.78
C LEU A 432 5.63 -7.97 -23.52
N LEU A 433 6.50 -7.74 -24.51
CA LEU A 433 6.72 -6.41 -25.12
C LEU A 433 5.43 -5.76 -25.62
N ASP A 434 4.60 -6.50 -26.38
CA ASP A 434 3.39 -5.91 -26.99
C ASP A 434 2.31 -5.58 -25.96
N ARG A 435 2.15 -6.41 -24.92
CA ARG A 435 1.20 -6.19 -23.81
C ARG A 435 1.60 -5.00 -22.95
N ALA A 436 2.85 -5.00 -22.51
CA ALA A 436 3.38 -3.94 -21.67
C ALA A 436 3.36 -2.60 -22.42
N ALA A 437 3.68 -2.60 -23.72
CA ALA A 437 3.61 -1.39 -24.54
C ALA A 437 2.18 -0.86 -24.63
N PHE A 438 1.20 -1.74 -24.85
CA PHE A 438 -0.21 -1.35 -24.88
C PHE A 438 -0.65 -0.68 -23.57
N ALA A 439 -0.33 -1.29 -22.41
CA ALA A 439 -0.66 -0.71 -21.11
C ALA A 439 -0.02 0.68 -20.92
N ILE A 440 1.25 0.84 -21.30
CA ILE A 440 1.95 2.13 -21.22
C ILE A 440 1.34 3.18 -22.15
N ASP A 441 1.09 2.82 -23.42
CA ASP A 441 0.59 3.75 -24.44
C ASP A 441 -0.81 4.29 -24.08
N GLU A 442 -1.65 3.45 -23.46
CA GLU A 442 -3.01 3.85 -23.07
C GLU A 442 -3.04 4.63 -21.73
N ILE A 443 -2.16 4.29 -20.77
CA ILE A 443 -2.12 4.96 -19.45
C ILE A 443 -1.29 6.26 -19.48
N MET A 444 -0.14 6.26 -20.17
CA MET A 444 0.79 7.39 -20.27
C MET A 444 1.15 7.66 -21.75
N PRO A 445 0.22 8.23 -22.55
CA PRO A 445 0.38 8.40 -23.99
C PRO A 445 1.52 9.36 -24.42
N GLU A 446 2.12 10.09 -23.50
CA GLU A 446 3.30 10.92 -23.77
C GLU A 446 4.60 10.11 -23.92
N ILE A 447 4.57 8.82 -23.55
CA ILE A 447 5.72 7.92 -23.61
C ILE A 447 5.39 6.78 -24.58
N ASP A 448 6.23 6.60 -25.59
CA ASP A 448 6.14 5.43 -26.48
C ASP A 448 6.56 4.16 -25.72
N GLY A 449 5.59 3.29 -25.45
CA GLY A 449 5.76 2.10 -24.62
C GLY A 449 6.83 1.15 -25.16
N LYS A 450 6.88 0.95 -26.48
CA LYS A 450 7.94 0.12 -27.11
C LYS A 450 9.32 0.72 -26.93
N THR A 451 9.48 2.03 -27.08
CA THR A 451 10.76 2.72 -26.87
C THR A 451 11.20 2.61 -25.42
N LEU A 452 10.28 2.78 -24.46
CA LEU A 452 10.57 2.59 -23.04
C LEU A 452 11.03 1.16 -22.76
N LEU A 453 10.27 0.17 -23.20
CA LEU A 453 10.52 -1.25 -22.92
C LEU A 453 11.82 -1.76 -23.55
N ASN A 454 12.13 -1.35 -24.79
CA ASN A 454 13.41 -1.65 -25.43
C ASN A 454 14.62 -1.04 -24.71
N GLY A 455 14.39 -0.06 -23.81
CA GLY A 455 15.42 0.53 -22.96
C GLY A 455 15.60 -0.17 -21.61
N LEU A 456 14.76 -1.16 -21.27
CA LEU A 456 14.88 -1.90 -20.00
C LEU A 456 16.01 -2.93 -20.07
N PRO A 457 16.62 -3.31 -18.93
CA PRO A 457 17.59 -4.40 -18.91
C PRO A 457 16.94 -5.73 -19.27
N GLU A 458 17.69 -6.58 -19.99
CA GLU A 458 17.25 -7.94 -20.29
C GLU A 458 17.00 -8.74 -19.00
N PRO A 459 15.99 -9.63 -18.99
CA PRO A 459 15.71 -10.47 -17.84
C PRO A 459 16.88 -11.40 -17.49
N ILE A 460 17.10 -11.61 -16.19
CA ILE A 460 18.15 -12.50 -15.69
C ILE A 460 17.49 -13.69 -15.00
N ASN A 461 17.73 -14.90 -15.50
CA ASN A 461 17.18 -16.11 -14.92
C ASN A 461 17.89 -16.47 -13.61
N MET A 462 17.11 -16.87 -12.62
CA MET A 462 17.60 -17.57 -11.43
C MET A 462 18.03 -19.00 -11.80
N THR A 463 18.81 -19.64 -10.94
CA THR A 463 19.28 -21.03 -11.12
C THR A 463 18.34 -22.00 -10.41
N PRO A 464 17.63 -22.89 -11.14
CA PRO A 464 16.79 -23.91 -10.53
C PRO A 464 17.56 -24.83 -9.57
N GLY A 465 16.90 -25.28 -8.51
CA GLY A 465 17.46 -26.18 -7.49
C GLY A 465 18.32 -25.50 -6.42
N ARG A 466 18.49 -24.18 -6.49
CA ARG A 466 19.12 -23.37 -5.43
C ARG A 466 18.06 -22.68 -4.58
N ASP A 467 18.41 -22.39 -3.33
CA ASP A 467 17.57 -21.61 -2.41
C ASP A 467 17.38 -20.17 -2.92
N TRP A 468 16.23 -19.56 -2.63
CA TRP A 468 15.89 -18.18 -2.98
C TRP A 468 16.98 -17.18 -2.58
N PHE A 469 17.48 -17.23 -1.35
CA PHE A 469 18.48 -16.28 -0.85
C PHE A 469 19.87 -16.47 -1.50
N GLU A 470 20.13 -17.64 -2.08
CA GLU A 470 21.32 -17.92 -2.90
C GLU A 470 21.14 -17.49 -4.38
N ASN A 471 19.91 -17.11 -4.78
CA ASN A 471 19.51 -16.76 -6.14
C ASN A 471 19.20 -15.28 -6.36
N ILE A 472 19.47 -14.43 -5.38
CA ILE A 472 19.09 -13.01 -5.43
C ILE A 472 20.26 -12.07 -5.74
N ASP A 473 21.51 -12.51 -5.65
CA ASP A 473 22.70 -11.76 -6.08
C ASP A 473 23.11 -12.16 -7.52
N ILE A 474 22.27 -11.81 -8.50
CA ILE A 474 22.33 -12.32 -9.88
C ILE A 474 22.68 -11.28 -10.95
N SER A 475 22.64 -9.98 -10.63
CA SER A 475 23.14 -8.96 -11.55
C SER A 475 24.68 -9.04 -11.62
N PRO A 476 25.30 -8.92 -12.81
CA PRO A 476 26.74 -8.90 -12.94
C PRO A 476 27.34 -7.76 -12.09
N SER A 477 28.20 -8.08 -11.13
CA SER A 477 28.94 -7.05 -10.42
C SER A 477 29.90 -6.36 -11.40
N ILE A 478 29.72 -5.05 -11.60
CA ILE A 478 30.75 -4.25 -12.24
C ILE A 478 31.93 -4.28 -11.28
N ALA A 479 32.97 -5.07 -11.59
CA ALA A 479 34.26 -4.97 -10.93
C ALA A 479 34.78 -3.54 -11.13
N GLN A 480 34.46 -2.63 -10.22
CA GLN A 480 35.10 -1.33 -10.14
C GLN A 480 36.54 -1.58 -9.69
N SER A 481 37.43 -1.79 -10.65
CA SER A 481 38.82 -1.42 -10.47
C SER A 481 38.84 0.09 -10.26
N LEU A 482 38.90 0.54 -9.01
CA LEU A 482 39.50 1.81 -8.57
C LEU A 482 39.43 1.85 -7.03
N SER A 483 40.62 1.95 -6.44
CA SER A 483 40.89 2.18 -5.02
C SER A 483 39.91 3.17 -4.36
N LYS A 484 38.98 2.66 -3.54
CA LYS A 484 38.21 3.49 -2.60
C LYS A 484 39.07 3.79 -1.37
N VAL A 485 39.42 5.06 -1.23
CA VAL A 485 39.84 5.64 0.04
C VAL A 485 38.66 5.54 1.01
N SER A 486 38.97 5.01 2.19
CA SER A 486 38.12 4.84 3.36
C SER A 486 37.38 6.11 3.78
N SER A 487 36.06 6.02 3.94
CA SER A 487 35.36 6.33 5.20
C SER A 487 33.84 6.16 5.04
N LEU A 488 33.37 4.92 5.07
CA LEU A 488 32.03 4.53 5.51
C LEU A 488 32.26 3.18 6.18
N SER A 489 31.91 3.06 7.46
CA SER A 489 32.05 1.80 8.18
C SER A 489 31.15 0.77 7.52
N SER A 490 31.76 -0.07 6.69
CA SER A 490 31.17 -1.30 6.21
C SER A 490 31.01 -2.24 7.40
N SER A 491 29.79 -2.34 7.93
CA SER A 491 29.36 -3.62 8.48
C SER A 491 29.36 -4.61 7.32
N GLU A 492 30.04 -5.74 7.49
CA GLU A 492 30.03 -6.85 6.55
C GLU A 492 28.57 -7.24 6.26
N THR A 493 28.11 -7.01 5.03
CA THR A 493 26.76 -7.36 4.59
C THR A 493 26.67 -8.87 4.42
N SER A 494 26.30 -9.57 5.50
CA SER A 494 25.48 -10.76 5.35
C SER A 494 24.23 -10.35 4.58
N VAL A 495 23.88 -11.06 3.50
CA VAL A 495 22.56 -10.92 2.85
C VAL A 495 21.52 -10.98 3.96
N GLU A 496 20.87 -9.85 4.25
CA GLU A 496 19.84 -9.76 5.27
C GLU A 496 18.71 -10.69 4.81
N ARG A 497 18.55 -11.84 5.49
CA ARG A 497 17.47 -12.79 5.23
C ARG A 497 16.16 -12.17 5.70
N ARG A 498 15.60 -11.31 4.86
CA ARG A 498 14.27 -10.73 5.08
C ARG A 498 13.20 -11.81 4.94
N PRO A 499 12.07 -11.70 5.67
CA PRO A 499 10.90 -12.50 5.38
C PRO A 499 10.57 -12.40 3.89
N VAL A 500 10.27 -13.54 3.30
CA VAL A 500 9.91 -13.64 1.90
C VAL A 500 8.55 -12.97 1.68
N LEU A 501 8.44 -12.11 0.66
CA LEU A 501 7.17 -11.52 0.27
C LEU A 501 6.45 -12.50 -0.66
N ILE A 502 5.27 -12.96 -0.24
CA ILE A 502 4.47 -14.00 -0.93
C ILE A 502 3.10 -13.44 -1.40
N GLY A 503 2.69 -12.30 -0.84
CA GLY A 503 1.48 -11.54 -1.20
C GLY A 503 1.82 -10.10 -1.59
N ARG A 504 0.81 -9.32 -2.00
CA ARG A 504 0.95 -7.88 -2.29
C ARG A 504 0.00 -7.08 -1.43
N GLU A 505 0.46 -5.99 -0.81
CA GLU A 505 -0.38 -5.15 0.05
C GLU A 505 -1.36 -4.29 -0.78
N HIS A 506 -2.52 -4.83 -1.17
CA HIS A 506 -3.57 -4.12 -1.94
C HIS A 506 -4.97 -4.46 -1.41
N ARG A 507 -5.92 -3.51 -1.49
CA ARG A 507 -7.32 -3.73 -1.09
C ARG A 507 -8.23 -3.51 -2.29
N ASP A 508 -8.74 -4.61 -2.84
CA ASP A 508 -9.85 -4.57 -3.78
C ASP A 508 -11.12 -4.09 -3.06
N MET A 509 -11.47 -2.83 -3.25
CA MET A 509 -12.75 -2.33 -2.78
C MET A 509 -13.87 -2.84 -3.69
N PRO A 510 -14.98 -3.35 -3.12
CA PRO A 510 -16.07 -3.86 -3.92
C PRO A 510 -16.58 -2.76 -4.83
N ILE A 511 -16.74 -3.08 -6.11
CA ILE A 511 -17.49 -2.20 -7.02
C ILE A 511 -18.94 -2.21 -6.51
N PRO A 512 -19.54 -1.03 -6.24
CA PRO A 512 -20.94 -0.96 -5.85
C PRO A 512 -21.83 -1.74 -6.82
N LYS A 513 -22.98 -2.23 -6.37
CA LYS A 513 -23.97 -2.82 -7.27
C LYS A 513 -24.92 -1.73 -7.76
N ARG A 514 -25.43 -1.91 -8.98
CA ARG A 514 -26.49 -1.07 -9.54
C ARG A 514 -27.77 -1.13 -8.72
#